data_AF-A0A7G9L1A2-F1
#
_entry.id   AF-A0A7G9L1A2-F1
#
_cell.length_a   1.000
_cell.length_b   1.000
_cell.length_c   1.000
_cell.angle_alpha   90.00
_cell.angle_beta   90.00
_cell.angle_gamma   90.00
#
_symmetry.space_group_name_H-M   'P 1'
#
loop_
_entity.id
_entity.type
_entity.pdbx_description
1 polymer ?
#
loop_
_entity_poly.entity_id
_entity_poly.type
_entity_poly.pdbx_seq_one_letter_code
_entity_poly.pdbx_strand_id
1 'polypeptide(L)'
;MQIDLGRVDKTQPHLFADTLEIVCVATGGPVSATDAMGLIATSVAPAEEGLSRDEPDLNDDGVPDEEATSITAERHAIYVEECFRQLEYRGGAFGAAYPFQVDGNLLKLSERYNPLQCLYLFLLYASRTRTFRNTRGLAQELADYFELISRDVLRKLMPSAADVIMFGPNSDDRRKRFHTDLRTALPMLAKFMGMQMAPDWKSEDEAAQGDASIDLVGVQKLDDGQGGWNVFLGQCAAHEKHDSWKKKRAEADLDYHRSRFHTKVRTQSVLFVPGCFRQTNGEWVNKAAADNVILMDRLRILRALQDQDPAVLSSCWFLREKQLNGPAAHAFLDLI
;
A
#
# COMPACT_ATOMS: atom_id res chain seq x y z
N MET A 1 -6.05 -22.57 -1.52
CA MET A 1 -4.88 -21.72 -1.25
C MET A 1 -4.50 -21.84 0.22
N GLN A 2 -3.23 -22.04 0.56
CA GLN A 2 -2.79 -22.04 1.95
C GLN A 2 -2.43 -20.61 2.36
N ILE A 3 -3.26 -20.00 3.19
CA ILE A 3 -3.00 -18.68 3.76
C ILE A 3 -2.15 -18.85 5.02
N ASP A 4 -1.04 -18.13 5.10
CA ASP A 4 -0.22 -18.04 6.30
C ASP A 4 -0.32 -16.61 6.82
N LEU A 5 -1.21 -16.38 7.78
CA LEU A 5 -1.40 -15.03 8.35
C LEU A 5 -0.11 -14.48 8.97
N GLY A 6 0.85 -15.34 9.33
CA GLY A 6 2.00 -14.99 10.13
C GLY A 6 1.60 -14.28 11.42
N ARG A 7 2.47 -13.37 11.90
CA ARG A 7 2.22 -12.57 13.10
C ARG A 7 1.06 -11.60 12.94
N VAL A 8 0.17 -11.44 13.90
CA VAL A 8 -0.82 -10.34 13.88
C VAL A 8 -0.22 -9.08 14.50
N ASP A 9 -0.62 -7.92 14.01
CA ASP A 9 -0.28 -6.67 14.69
C ASP A 9 -1.12 -6.55 15.97
N LYS A 10 -0.48 -6.21 17.09
CA LYS A 10 -1.10 -6.15 18.43
C LYS A 10 -1.19 -4.72 18.98
N THR A 11 -0.69 -3.73 18.23
CA THR A 11 -0.64 -2.33 18.67
C THR A 11 -1.25 -1.36 17.65
N GLN A 12 -1.49 -1.81 16.43
CA GLN A 12 -2.00 -1.02 15.33
C GLN A 12 -3.35 -1.58 14.83
N PRO A 13 -4.48 -1.09 15.38
CA PRO A 13 -5.83 -1.59 15.03
C PRO A 13 -6.12 -1.55 13.53
N HIS A 14 -5.60 -0.55 12.82
CA HIS A 14 -5.75 -0.43 11.37
C HIS A 14 -5.05 -1.53 10.56
N LEU A 15 -3.94 -2.08 11.02
CA LEU A 15 -3.29 -3.24 10.38
C LEU A 15 -3.97 -4.56 10.79
N PHE A 16 -4.42 -4.64 12.04
CA PHE A 16 -5.18 -5.81 12.48
C PHE A 16 -6.55 -5.92 11.80
N ALA A 17 -7.20 -4.81 11.49
CA ALA A 17 -8.41 -4.79 10.67
C ALA A 17 -8.21 -5.43 9.29
N ASP A 18 -7.08 -5.18 8.61
CA ASP A 18 -6.73 -5.88 7.36
C ASP A 18 -6.61 -7.39 7.57
N THR A 19 -6.11 -7.81 8.74
CA THR A 19 -6.02 -9.23 9.09
C THR A 19 -7.40 -9.88 9.18
N LEU A 20 -8.32 -9.25 9.90
CA LEU A 20 -9.68 -9.77 10.06
C LEU A 20 -10.44 -9.82 8.74
N GLU A 21 -10.29 -8.79 7.89
CA GLU A 21 -10.86 -8.77 6.54
C GLU A 21 -10.32 -9.92 5.68
N ILE A 22 -8.99 -10.16 5.69
CA ILE A 22 -8.39 -11.28 4.96
C ILE A 22 -8.91 -12.63 5.47
N VAL A 23 -9.03 -12.80 6.80
CA VAL A 23 -9.58 -14.03 7.40
C VAL A 23 -11.03 -14.24 6.96
N CYS A 24 -11.85 -13.19 6.97
CA CYS A 24 -13.24 -13.26 6.54
C CYS A 24 -13.36 -13.70 5.08
N VAL A 25 -12.51 -13.20 4.18
CA VAL A 25 -12.49 -13.65 2.78
C VAL A 25 -11.98 -15.08 2.64
N ALA A 26 -10.93 -15.43 3.39
CA ALA A 26 -10.29 -16.75 3.35
C ALA A 26 -11.23 -17.88 3.76
N THR A 27 -11.99 -17.67 4.84
CA THR A 27 -12.94 -18.66 5.37
C THR A 27 -14.27 -18.60 4.64
N GLY A 28 -14.61 -17.45 4.04
CA GLY A 28 -15.95 -17.15 3.54
C GLY A 28 -17.02 -17.08 4.65
N GLY A 29 -16.59 -17.12 5.91
CA GLY A 29 -17.45 -17.08 7.09
C GLY A 29 -17.36 -15.74 7.81
N PRO A 30 -18.34 -15.45 8.69
CA PRO A 30 -18.26 -14.28 9.55
C PRO A 30 -17.06 -14.37 10.50
N VAL A 31 -16.51 -13.21 10.88
CA VAL A 31 -15.44 -13.10 11.88
C VAL A 31 -15.96 -12.27 13.05
N SER A 32 -16.00 -12.88 14.23
CA SER A 32 -16.46 -12.23 15.47
C SER A 32 -15.29 -11.66 16.28
N ALA A 33 -15.61 -10.83 17.29
CA ALA A 33 -14.61 -10.41 18.29
C ALA A 33 -13.95 -11.59 19.01
N THR A 34 -14.67 -12.70 19.25
CA THR A 34 -14.10 -13.91 19.84
C THR A 34 -13.05 -14.54 18.93
N ASP A 35 -13.30 -14.57 17.62
CA ASP A 35 -12.33 -15.06 16.64
C ASP A 35 -11.10 -14.15 16.59
N ALA A 36 -11.29 -12.83 16.65
CA ALA A 36 -10.21 -11.86 16.70
C ALA A 36 -9.33 -12.05 17.94
N MET A 37 -9.93 -12.28 19.12
CA MET A 37 -9.20 -12.61 20.36
C MET A 37 -8.39 -13.90 20.20
N GLY A 38 -8.97 -14.92 19.57
CA GLY A 38 -8.27 -16.18 19.27
C GLY A 38 -7.04 -15.98 18.36
N LEU A 39 -7.14 -15.11 17.35
CA LEU A 39 -6.02 -14.77 16.47
C LEU A 39 -4.88 -14.07 17.20
N ILE A 40 -5.20 -13.16 18.14
CA ILE A 40 -4.18 -12.50 18.98
C ILE A 40 -3.45 -13.51 19.87
N ALA A 41 -4.20 -14.43 20.49
CA ALA A 41 -3.66 -15.43 21.41
C ALA A 41 -2.77 -16.47 20.69
N THR A 42 -3.11 -16.82 19.44
CA THR A 42 -2.39 -17.83 18.64
C THR A 42 -1.23 -17.25 17.83
N SER A 43 -1.14 -15.93 17.70
CA SER A 43 -0.03 -15.28 16.99
C SER A 43 1.29 -15.45 17.75
N VAL A 44 2.26 -16.11 17.11
CA VAL A 44 3.63 -16.32 17.62
C VAL A 44 4.29 -14.98 17.97
N ALA A 45 4.70 -14.81 19.23
CA ALA A 45 5.55 -13.70 19.67
C ALA A 45 7.03 -14.15 19.61
N PRO A 46 7.93 -13.45 18.90
CA PRO A 46 9.37 -13.69 19.02
C PRO A 46 9.87 -13.24 20.40
N ALA A 47 10.84 -13.95 20.96
CA ALA A 47 11.48 -13.63 22.24
C ALA A 47 12.18 -12.25 22.28
N GLU A 48 12.34 -11.58 21.14
CA GLU A 48 13.06 -10.30 21.01
C GLU A 48 12.17 -9.05 21.20
N GLU A 49 10.84 -9.20 21.28
CA GLU A 49 9.93 -8.06 21.54
C GLU A 49 9.76 -7.70 23.01
N GLY A 50 10.35 -8.46 23.92
CA GLY A 50 10.56 -8.00 25.30
C GLY A 50 11.64 -6.91 25.44
N LEU A 51 12.24 -6.44 24.32
CA LEU A 51 13.42 -5.56 24.34
C LEU A 51 13.34 -4.31 23.45
N SER A 52 12.27 -4.06 22.68
CA SER A 52 12.12 -2.79 21.94
C SER A 52 11.59 -1.69 22.85
N ARG A 53 12.51 -1.02 23.54
CA ARG A 53 12.30 -0.05 24.62
C ARG A 53 12.12 1.41 24.15
N ASP A 54 11.55 1.63 22.97
CA ASP A 54 11.45 2.98 22.36
C ASP A 54 10.02 3.44 22.01
N GLU A 55 8.98 2.69 22.38
CA GLU A 55 7.62 3.25 22.48
C GLU A 55 7.48 3.81 23.90
N PRO A 56 7.02 5.06 24.10
CA PRO A 56 6.82 5.59 25.45
C PRO A 56 5.79 4.71 26.16
N ASP A 57 6.29 3.95 27.14
CA ASP A 57 5.47 3.22 28.08
C ASP A 57 4.59 4.24 28.79
N LEU A 58 3.28 4.18 28.56
CA LEU A 58 2.32 5.09 29.20
C LEU A 58 2.19 4.82 30.70
N ASN A 59 2.90 3.83 31.26
CA ASN A 59 2.84 3.41 32.66
C ASN A 59 4.18 2.86 33.20
N ASP A 60 5.30 3.61 33.09
CA ASP A 60 6.53 3.28 33.84
C ASP A 60 6.38 3.61 35.33
N ASP A 61 5.59 2.80 36.03
CA ASP A 61 5.35 2.90 37.48
C ASP A 61 6.38 2.07 38.29
N GLY A 62 7.37 1.45 37.64
CA GLY A 62 8.45 0.73 38.31
C GLY A 62 8.03 -0.50 39.12
N VAL A 63 6.87 -1.11 38.85
CA VAL A 63 6.39 -2.32 39.53
C VAL A 63 6.82 -3.57 38.74
N PRO A 64 7.38 -4.63 39.38
CA PRO A 64 7.77 -5.86 38.69
C PRO A 64 6.58 -6.59 38.05
N ASP A 65 6.77 -7.10 36.84
CA ASP A 65 5.80 -7.90 36.06
C ASP A 65 5.50 -9.26 36.70
N GLU A 66 4.65 -9.27 37.74
CA GLU A 66 3.67 -10.33 37.91
C GLU A 66 2.36 -9.85 37.27
N GLU A 67 2.34 -9.65 35.94
CA GLU A 67 1.13 -9.25 35.23
C GLU A 67 0.08 -10.39 35.31
N ALA A 68 -0.89 -10.22 36.19
CA ALA A 68 -2.06 -11.08 36.31
C ALA A 68 -2.72 -11.23 34.93
N THR A 69 -2.96 -12.47 34.50
CA THR A 69 -3.62 -12.86 33.23
C THR A 69 -4.91 -12.11 32.92
N SER A 70 -5.59 -11.56 33.93
CA SER A 70 -6.77 -10.70 33.79
C SER A 70 -6.47 -9.36 33.10
N ILE A 71 -5.33 -8.73 33.40
CA ILE A 71 -4.93 -7.42 32.85
C ILE A 71 -4.62 -7.56 31.35
N THR A 72 -3.94 -8.64 30.96
CA THR A 72 -3.65 -8.93 29.55
C THR A 72 -4.93 -9.20 28.74
N ALA A 73 -5.89 -9.92 29.32
CA ALA A 73 -7.16 -10.21 28.67
C ALA A 73 -8.01 -8.94 28.44
N GLU A 74 -8.05 -8.04 29.44
CA GLU A 74 -8.73 -6.75 29.34
C GLU A 74 -8.10 -5.85 28.26
N ARG A 75 -6.77 -5.75 28.23
CA ARG A 75 -6.04 -5.01 27.18
C ARG A 75 -6.35 -5.54 25.78
N HIS A 76 -6.38 -6.86 25.60
CA HIS A 76 -6.74 -7.46 24.31
C HIS A 76 -8.20 -7.17 23.93
N ALA A 77 -9.14 -7.17 24.89
CA ALA A 77 -10.53 -6.86 24.62
C ALA A 77 -10.71 -5.41 24.12
N ILE A 78 -10.05 -4.44 24.77
CA ILE A 78 -10.05 -3.03 24.34
C ILE A 78 -9.44 -2.89 22.94
N TYR A 79 -8.34 -3.59 22.67
CA TYR A 79 -7.69 -3.58 21.37
C TYR A 79 -8.60 -4.15 20.25
N VAL A 80 -9.31 -5.24 20.52
CA VAL A 80 -10.28 -5.81 19.59
C VAL A 80 -11.45 -4.85 19.36
N GLU A 81 -11.96 -4.19 20.40
CA GLU A 81 -13.01 -3.18 20.25
C GLU A 81 -12.56 -2.04 19.33
N GLU A 82 -11.34 -1.51 19.50
CA GLU A 82 -10.81 -0.47 18.62
C GLU A 82 -10.62 -0.97 17.18
N CYS A 83 -10.28 -2.25 17.00
CA CYS A 83 -10.23 -2.88 15.67
C CYS A 83 -11.62 -2.94 15.00
N PHE A 84 -12.67 -3.27 15.74
CA PHE A 84 -14.04 -3.25 15.21
C PHE A 84 -14.52 -1.84 14.90
N ARG A 85 -14.21 -0.85 15.75
CA ARG A 85 -14.44 0.57 15.43
C ARG A 85 -13.73 1.00 14.15
N GLN A 86 -12.53 0.48 13.91
CA GLN A 86 -11.81 0.71 12.67
C GLN A 86 -12.54 0.09 11.47
N LEU A 87 -13.05 -1.13 11.58
CA LEU A 87 -13.85 -1.76 10.53
C LEU A 87 -15.15 -0.97 10.25
N GLU A 88 -15.83 -0.48 11.28
CA GLU A 88 -17.01 0.39 11.15
C GLU A 88 -16.68 1.70 10.41
N TYR A 89 -15.59 2.36 10.80
CA TYR A 89 -15.09 3.55 10.11
C TYR A 89 -14.86 3.25 8.62
N ARG A 90 -14.25 2.11 8.29
CA ARG A 90 -14.02 1.70 6.89
C ARG A 90 -15.35 1.52 6.14
N GLY A 91 -16.34 0.87 6.76
CA GLY A 91 -17.69 0.76 6.19
C GLY A 91 -18.28 2.11 5.81
N GLY A 92 -18.18 3.10 6.70
CA GLY A 92 -18.63 4.46 6.40
C GLY A 92 -17.77 5.19 5.35
N ALA A 93 -16.44 5.08 5.42
CA ALA A 93 -15.52 5.88 4.61
C ALA A 93 -15.39 5.40 3.16
N PHE A 94 -15.40 4.09 2.94
CA PHE A 94 -15.30 3.45 1.62
C PHE A 94 -16.67 3.27 0.95
N GLY A 95 -17.77 3.23 1.71
CA GLY A 95 -19.12 3.12 1.19
C GLY A 95 -19.30 1.90 0.27
N ALA A 96 -19.80 2.12 -0.95
CA ALA A 96 -20.08 1.06 -1.91
C ALA A 96 -18.84 0.25 -2.37
N ALA A 97 -17.63 0.76 -2.16
CA ALA A 97 -16.40 0.04 -2.45
C ALA A 97 -15.99 -0.94 -1.33
N TYR A 98 -16.61 -0.86 -0.15
CA TYR A 98 -16.32 -1.78 0.96
C TYR A 98 -17.06 -3.11 0.76
N PRO A 99 -16.37 -4.26 0.68
CA PRO A 99 -17.01 -5.55 0.44
C PRO A 99 -17.50 -6.23 1.73
N PHE A 100 -17.43 -5.55 2.87
CA PHE A 100 -17.83 -6.10 4.16
C PHE A 100 -18.98 -5.33 4.80
N GLN A 101 -19.74 -6.04 5.63
CA GLN A 101 -20.72 -5.46 6.55
C GLN A 101 -20.24 -5.69 7.98
N VAL A 102 -20.29 -4.63 8.79
CA VAL A 102 -19.97 -4.69 10.22
C VAL A 102 -21.26 -4.52 10.99
N ASP A 103 -21.57 -5.48 11.86
CA ASP A 103 -22.75 -5.50 12.73
C ASP A 103 -22.30 -5.69 14.18
N GLY A 104 -22.00 -4.56 14.83
CA GLY A 104 -21.27 -4.54 16.10
C GLY A 104 -19.95 -5.30 15.99
N ASN A 105 -19.81 -6.36 16.78
CA ASN A 105 -18.60 -7.18 16.86
C ASN A 105 -18.57 -8.35 15.84
N LEU A 106 -19.24 -8.20 14.70
CA LEU A 106 -19.34 -9.22 13.67
C LEU A 106 -19.05 -8.64 12.29
N LEU A 107 -17.98 -9.12 11.66
CA LEU A 107 -17.60 -8.81 10.29
C LEU A 107 -18.14 -9.88 9.34
N LYS A 108 -18.84 -9.47 8.29
CA LYS A 108 -19.40 -10.35 7.25
C LYS A 108 -18.94 -9.92 5.87
N LEU A 109 -18.65 -10.89 5.02
CA LEU A 109 -18.32 -10.66 3.62
C LEU A 109 -19.60 -10.59 2.77
N SER A 110 -19.62 -9.70 1.78
CA SER A 110 -20.71 -9.61 0.80
C SER A 110 -20.71 -10.83 -0.13
N GLU A 111 -21.89 -11.29 -0.55
CA GLU A 111 -22.02 -12.45 -1.44
C GLU A 111 -21.61 -12.14 -2.90
N ARG A 112 -21.66 -10.86 -3.29
CA ARG A 112 -21.33 -10.38 -4.64
C ARG A 112 -20.45 -9.16 -4.54
N TYR A 113 -19.49 -9.05 -5.46
CA TYR A 113 -18.59 -7.90 -5.53
C TYR A 113 -18.86 -7.09 -6.80
N ASN A 114 -18.96 -5.77 -6.64
CA ASN A 114 -18.83 -4.83 -7.73
C ASN A 114 -17.34 -4.60 -8.09
N PRO A 115 -17.01 -3.94 -9.22
CA PRO A 115 -15.63 -3.72 -9.63
C PRO A 115 -14.77 -3.00 -8.57
N LEU A 116 -15.28 -1.94 -7.94
CA LEU A 116 -14.56 -1.23 -6.88
C LEU A 116 -14.33 -2.09 -5.62
N GLN A 117 -15.24 -3.02 -5.32
CA GLN A 117 -15.06 -4.02 -4.26
C GLN A 117 -13.94 -5.02 -4.60
N CYS A 118 -13.77 -5.42 -5.88
CA CYS A 118 -12.57 -6.16 -6.28
C CYS A 118 -11.31 -5.35 -6.02
N LEU A 119 -11.30 -4.06 -6.40
CA LEU A 119 -10.13 -3.22 -6.20
C LEU A 119 -9.83 -3.10 -4.71
N TYR A 120 -10.85 -2.99 -3.87
CA TYR A 120 -10.68 -3.03 -2.41
C TYR A 120 -9.98 -4.33 -1.98
N LEU A 121 -10.49 -5.49 -2.39
CA LEU A 121 -9.92 -6.79 -2.03
C LEU A 121 -8.49 -6.96 -2.55
N PHE A 122 -8.21 -6.51 -3.77
CA PHE A 122 -6.86 -6.49 -4.32
C PHE A 122 -5.91 -5.66 -3.45
N LEU A 123 -6.31 -4.43 -3.10
CA LEU A 123 -5.49 -3.55 -2.25
C LEU A 123 -5.34 -4.12 -0.83
N LEU A 124 -6.35 -4.82 -0.32
CA LEU A 124 -6.25 -5.55 0.93
C LEU A 124 -5.19 -6.66 0.88
N TYR A 125 -5.10 -7.41 -0.22
CA TYR A 125 -4.06 -8.42 -0.38
C TYR A 125 -2.68 -7.80 -0.62
N ALA A 126 -2.61 -6.72 -1.40
CA ALA A 126 -1.37 -5.99 -1.66
C ALA A 126 -0.83 -5.30 -0.39
N SER A 127 -1.67 -4.93 0.58
CA SER A 127 -1.19 -4.40 1.88
C SER A 127 -0.55 -5.46 2.76
N ARG A 128 -0.84 -6.74 2.52
CA ARG A 128 -0.40 -7.85 3.36
C ARG A 128 0.27 -8.98 2.57
N THR A 129 1.17 -8.63 1.64
CA THR A 129 1.89 -9.60 0.79
C THR A 129 2.58 -10.74 1.55
N ARG A 130 2.97 -10.55 2.82
CA ARG A 130 3.54 -11.62 3.66
C ARG A 130 2.60 -12.80 3.86
N THR A 131 1.30 -12.57 3.79
CA THR A 131 0.27 -13.60 3.96
C THR A 131 0.37 -14.70 2.91
N PHE A 132 1.04 -14.38 1.80
CA PHE A 132 1.19 -15.23 0.62
C PHE A 132 2.62 -15.72 0.40
N ARG A 133 3.52 -15.64 1.39
CA ARG A 133 4.93 -16.06 1.26
C ARG A 133 5.10 -17.51 0.81
N ASN A 134 4.17 -18.38 1.20
CA ASN A 134 4.18 -19.80 0.84
C ASN A 134 3.57 -20.08 -0.53
N THR A 135 3.01 -19.05 -1.20
CA THR A 135 2.52 -19.12 -2.58
C THR A 135 3.56 -18.51 -3.50
N ARG A 136 4.24 -19.37 -4.27
CA ARG A 136 5.35 -18.97 -5.15
C ARG A 136 4.91 -17.85 -6.12
N GLY A 137 5.65 -16.74 -6.12
CA GLY A 137 5.47 -15.64 -7.06
C GLY A 137 4.36 -14.64 -6.71
N LEU A 138 3.32 -15.04 -5.95
CA LEU A 138 2.12 -14.22 -5.75
C LEU A 138 2.40 -12.87 -5.09
N ALA A 139 3.31 -12.81 -4.10
CA ALA A 139 3.67 -11.54 -3.47
C ALA A 139 4.31 -10.54 -4.45
N GLN A 140 5.13 -11.02 -5.39
CA GLN A 140 5.73 -10.19 -6.42
C GLN A 140 4.66 -9.74 -7.43
N GLU A 141 3.79 -10.65 -7.85
CA GLU A 141 2.70 -10.32 -8.78
C GLU A 141 1.73 -9.28 -8.20
N LEU A 142 1.40 -9.37 -6.90
CA LEU A 142 0.63 -8.36 -6.19
C LEU A 142 1.31 -6.99 -6.20
N ALA A 143 2.63 -6.94 -5.99
CA ALA A 143 3.40 -5.71 -6.03
C ALA A 143 3.43 -5.11 -7.45
N ASP A 144 3.67 -5.93 -8.47
CA ASP A 144 3.71 -5.51 -9.88
C ASP A 144 2.35 -4.96 -10.33
N TYR A 145 1.24 -5.64 -9.98
CA TYR A 145 -0.11 -5.15 -10.26
C TYR A 145 -0.45 -3.87 -9.47
N PHE A 146 0.06 -3.74 -8.24
CA PHE A 146 -0.13 -2.53 -7.45
C PHE A 146 0.57 -1.32 -8.08
N GLU A 147 1.76 -1.52 -8.68
CA GLU A 147 2.45 -0.46 -9.44
C GLU A 147 1.63 -0.04 -10.67
N LEU A 148 0.99 -0.98 -11.39
CA LEU A 148 0.09 -0.68 -12.51
C LEU A 148 -1.13 0.15 -12.09
N ILE A 149 -1.78 -0.21 -10.97
CA ILE A 149 -2.89 0.56 -10.41
C ILE A 149 -2.40 1.96 -10.01
N SER A 150 -1.25 2.06 -9.35
CA SER A 150 -0.66 3.32 -8.90
C SER A 150 -0.33 4.26 -10.07
N ARG A 151 0.16 3.72 -11.20
CA ARG A 151 0.34 4.47 -12.45
C ARG A 151 -0.98 5.07 -12.95
N ASP A 152 -2.06 4.29 -12.94
CA ASP A 152 -3.35 4.75 -13.41
C ASP A 152 -3.98 5.79 -12.47
N VAL A 153 -3.78 5.66 -11.16
CA VAL A 153 -4.11 6.70 -10.18
C VAL A 153 -3.29 7.97 -10.43
N LEU A 154 -1.97 7.86 -10.65
CA LEU A 154 -1.12 9.01 -10.94
C LEU A 154 -1.60 9.76 -12.20
N ARG A 155 -2.03 9.03 -13.23
CA ARG A 155 -2.62 9.63 -14.44
C ARG A 155 -3.88 10.44 -14.14
N LYS A 156 -4.70 10.04 -13.16
CA LYS A 156 -5.89 10.79 -12.73
C LYS A 156 -5.55 12.03 -11.90
N LEU A 157 -4.38 12.07 -11.25
CA LEU A 157 -3.90 13.24 -10.51
C LEU A 157 -3.36 14.35 -11.41
N MET A 158 -3.05 14.03 -12.67
CA MET A 158 -2.47 14.95 -13.63
C MET A 158 -3.47 15.33 -14.73
N PRO A 159 -3.26 16.45 -15.45
CA PRO A 159 -4.04 16.77 -16.64
C PRO A 159 -3.94 15.68 -17.70
N SER A 160 -4.97 15.53 -18.54
CA SER A 160 -5.04 14.48 -19.57
C SER A 160 -3.90 14.51 -20.60
N ALA A 161 -3.25 15.66 -20.78
CA ALA A 161 -2.09 15.83 -21.65
C ALA A 161 -0.75 15.40 -21.01
N ALA A 162 -0.73 15.06 -19.72
CA ALA A 162 0.47 14.58 -19.05
C ALA A 162 0.85 13.17 -19.50
N ASP A 163 2.15 12.92 -19.53
CA ASP A 163 2.73 11.62 -19.86
C ASP A 163 3.14 10.92 -18.55
N VAL A 164 2.59 9.75 -18.29
CA VAL A 164 2.84 8.97 -17.07
C VAL A 164 3.41 7.62 -17.44
N ILE A 165 4.59 7.32 -16.88
CA ILE A 165 5.35 6.11 -17.14
C ILE A 165 5.68 5.35 -15.87
N MET A 166 5.91 4.05 -16.05
CA MET A 166 6.62 3.22 -15.08
C MET A 166 8.12 3.22 -15.40
N PHE A 167 8.96 3.33 -14.37
CA PHE A 167 10.43 3.33 -14.49
C PHE A 167 11.10 2.18 -13.74
N GLY A 168 10.30 1.31 -13.11
CA GLY A 168 10.78 0.06 -12.52
C GLY A 168 11.57 -0.82 -13.51
N PRO A 169 12.42 -1.74 -13.02
CA PRO A 169 13.42 -2.44 -13.83
C PRO A 169 12.79 -3.40 -14.85
N ASN A 170 11.60 -3.92 -14.53
CA ASN A 170 10.83 -4.81 -15.38
C ASN A 170 9.73 -4.10 -16.16
N SER A 171 9.64 -2.77 -16.08
CA SER A 171 8.61 -2.01 -16.78
C SER A 171 8.84 -1.99 -18.29
N ASP A 172 7.75 -2.10 -19.05
CA ASP A 172 7.74 -1.99 -20.50
C ASP A 172 8.15 -0.58 -20.96
N ASP A 173 7.70 0.45 -20.23
CA ASP A 173 8.03 1.84 -20.49
C ASP A 173 9.54 2.09 -20.42
N ARG A 174 10.21 1.61 -19.37
CA ARG A 174 11.67 1.71 -19.26
C ARG A 174 12.39 1.06 -20.44
N ARG A 175 12.00 -0.17 -20.81
CA ARG A 175 12.64 -0.90 -21.91
C ARG A 175 12.42 -0.23 -23.27
N LYS A 176 11.20 0.25 -23.53
CA LYS A 176 10.79 0.76 -24.85
C LYS A 176 11.19 2.22 -25.08
N ARG A 177 11.20 3.03 -24.01
CA ARG A 177 11.38 4.50 -24.10
C ARG A 177 12.74 4.98 -23.60
N PHE A 178 13.41 4.17 -22.78
CA PHE A 178 14.68 4.52 -22.15
C PHE A 178 15.74 3.47 -22.48
N HIS A 179 16.24 2.76 -21.46
CA HIS A 179 17.26 1.74 -21.60
C HIS A 179 17.17 0.74 -20.43
N THR A 180 17.66 -0.48 -20.64
CA THR A 180 17.74 -1.51 -19.58
C THR A 180 18.84 -1.20 -18.57
N ASP A 181 20.03 -0.82 -19.04
CA ASP A 181 21.12 -0.30 -18.20
C ASP A 181 20.71 1.05 -17.58
N LEU A 182 20.68 1.08 -16.25
CA LEU A 182 20.28 2.24 -15.45
C LEU A 182 21.17 3.46 -15.68
N ARG A 183 22.46 3.25 -15.96
CA ARG A 183 23.45 4.31 -16.23
C ARG A 183 23.09 5.13 -17.45
N THR A 184 22.50 4.48 -18.45
CA THR A 184 21.98 5.12 -19.67
C THR A 184 20.55 5.61 -19.49
N ALA A 185 19.74 4.88 -18.73
CA ALA A 185 18.34 5.21 -18.51
C ALA A 185 18.15 6.51 -17.71
N LEU A 186 19.01 6.78 -16.71
CA LEU A 186 18.91 7.97 -15.85
C LEU A 186 19.07 9.30 -16.63
N PRO A 187 20.10 9.51 -17.48
CA PRO A 187 20.18 10.68 -18.35
C PRO A 187 18.97 10.85 -19.28
N MET A 188 18.44 9.74 -19.81
CA MET A 188 17.24 9.78 -20.65
C MET A 188 16.00 10.17 -19.84
N LEU A 189 15.89 9.68 -18.60
CA LEU A 189 14.83 10.06 -17.67
C LEU A 189 14.90 11.55 -17.29
N ALA A 190 16.09 12.07 -16.99
CA ALA A 190 16.28 13.49 -16.71
C ALA A 190 15.77 14.36 -17.88
N LYS A 191 16.14 14.00 -19.11
CA LYS A 191 15.63 14.69 -20.31
C LYS A 191 14.11 14.57 -20.44
N PHE A 192 13.54 13.40 -20.17
CA PHE A 192 12.09 13.19 -20.19
C PHE A 192 11.36 14.10 -19.20
N MET A 193 11.94 14.33 -18.03
CA MET A 193 11.43 15.23 -16.99
C MET A 193 11.73 16.71 -17.24
N GLY A 194 12.45 17.06 -18.32
CA GLY A 194 12.88 18.45 -18.57
C GLY A 194 13.92 18.95 -17.57
N MET A 195 14.73 18.01 -17.05
CA MET A 195 15.79 18.23 -16.07
C MET A 195 17.17 17.96 -16.68
N GLN A 196 18.20 18.30 -15.93
CA GLN A 196 19.58 17.93 -16.24
C GLN A 196 20.10 16.94 -15.19
N MET A 197 21.12 16.17 -15.54
CA MET A 197 21.87 15.43 -14.53
C MET A 197 22.58 16.42 -13.59
N ALA A 198 22.78 16.03 -12.33
CA ALA A 198 23.57 16.82 -11.40
C ALA A 198 25.02 17.00 -11.93
N PRO A 199 25.68 18.15 -11.70
CA PRO A 199 27.01 18.42 -12.26
C PRO A 199 28.09 17.41 -11.84
N ASP A 200 27.94 16.82 -10.67
CA ASP A 200 28.83 15.83 -10.06
C ASP A 200 28.38 14.38 -10.30
N TRP A 201 27.26 14.17 -10.99
CA TRP A 201 26.77 12.82 -11.30
C TRP A 201 27.74 12.08 -12.23
N LYS A 202 28.05 10.84 -11.88
CA LYS A 202 28.90 9.94 -12.65
C LYS A 202 28.20 8.60 -12.85
N SER A 203 28.24 8.10 -14.09
CA SER A 203 27.59 6.84 -14.46
C SER A 203 28.19 5.63 -13.74
N GLU A 204 29.45 5.72 -13.34
CA GLU A 204 30.23 4.70 -12.65
C GLU A 204 29.76 4.47 -11.22
N ASP A 205 29.14 5.48 -10.61
CA ASP A 205 28.60 5.42 -9.24
C ASP A 205 27.23 4.71 -9.19
N GLU A 206 26.61 4.49 -10.36
CA GLU A 206 25.32 3.80 -10.47
C GLU A 206 25.50 2.32 -10.81
N ALA A 207 24.66 1.49 -10.20
CA ALA A 207 24.54 0.09 -10.60
C ALA A 207 23.97 0.00 -12.02
N ALA A 208 24.41 -0.99 -12.81
CA ALA A 208 23.85 -1.21 -14.15
C ALA A 208 22.40 -1.75 -14.11
N GLN A 209 22.02 -2.40 -13.00
CA GLN A 209 20.71 -3.00 -12.77
C GLN A 209 20.01 -2.36 -11.57
N GLY A 210 18.68 -2.52 -11.48
CA GLY A 210 17.84 -1.92 -10.44
C GLY A 210 17.05 -0.72 -10.95
N ASP A 211 16.34 -0.04 -10.06
CA ASP A 211 15.28 0.96 -10.34
C ASP A 211 15.62 2.40 -9.96
N ALA A 212 16.82 2.63 -9.40
CA ALA A 212 17.23 3.91 -8.79
C ALA A 212 16.24 4.46 -7.74
N SER A 213 15.37 3.62 -7.18
CA SER A 213 14.28 4.01 -6.29
C SER A 213 13.29 5.00 -6.93
N ILE A 214 12.96 4.79 -8.21
CA ILE A 214 11.92 5.55 -8.93
C ILE A 214 10.99 4.54 -9.61
N ASP A 215 9.76 4.42 -9.10
CA ASP A 215 8.77 3.50 -9.68
C ASP A 215 7.97 4.18 -10.80
N LEU A 216 7.46 5.39 -10.55
CA LEU A 216 6.55 6.10 -11.46
C LEU A 216 7.03 7.53 -11.71
N VAL A 217 6.87 8.00 -12.94
CA VAL A 217 7.14 9.39 -13.30
C VAL A 217 6.00 9.95 -14.12
N GLY A 218 5.45 11.08 -13.70
CA GLY A 218 4.45 11.83 -14.43
C GLY A 218 4.99 13.18 -14.86
N VAL A 219 4.87 13.54 -16.14
CA VAL A 219 5.38 14.80 -16.68
C VAL A 219 4.29 15.51 -17.46
N GLN A 220 3.93 16.70 -16.99
CA GLN A 220 3.14 17.63 -17.78
C GLN A 220 4.08 18.63 -18.45
N LYS A 221 4.40 18.36 -19.71
CA LYS A 221 5.22 19.26 -20.53
C LYS A 221 4.45 20.54 -20.82
N LEU A 222 5.12 21.67 -20.68
CA LEU A 222 4.55 22.99 -21.02
C LEU A 222 5.05 23.50 -22.38
N ASP A 223 6.20 22.99 -22.82
CA ASP A 223 6.82 23.25 -24.11
C ASP A 223 7.78 22.10 -24.46
N ASP A 224 8.51 22.24 -25.57
CA ASP A 224 9.44 21.22 -26.06
C ASP A 224 10.87 21.33 -25.51
N GLY A 225 11.22 22.36 -24.73
CA GLY A 225 12.65 22.67 -24.58
C GLY A 225 13.12 23.46 -23.37
N GLN A 226 12.25 24.18 -22.63
CA GLN A 226 12.76 25.05 -21.56
C GLN A 226 12.76 24.40 -20.18
N GLY A 227 12.22 23.19 -20.05
CA GLY A 227 12.12 22.49 -18.77
C GLY A 227 11.25 23.27 -17.78
N GLY A 228 11.48 23.07 -16.47
CA GLY A 228 10.63 23.69 -15.45
C GLY A 228 9.18 23.20 -15.51
N TRP A 229 8.99 21.99 -15.98
CA TRP A 229 7.71 21.34 -16.13
C TRP A 229 7.17 20.86 -14.78
N ASN A 230 5.87 20.57 -14.74
CA ASN A 230 5.22 19.97 -13.60
C ASN A 230 5.50 18.46 -13.61
N VAL A 231 6.28 17.97 -12.64
CA VAL A 231 6.82 16.62 -12.61
C VAL A 231 6.50 15.94 -11.30
N PHE A 232 5.88 14.77 -11.40
CA PHE A 232 5.53 13.92 -10.27
C PHE A 232 6.50 12.73 -10.22
N LEU A 233 7.09 12.50 -9.04
CA LEU A 233 7.87 11.30 -8.74
C LEU A 233 7.05 10.42 -7.81
N GLY A 234 6.68 9.24 -8.28
CA GLY A 234 5.84 8.30 -7.55
C GLY A 234 6.62 7.09 -7.05
N GLN A 235 6.41 6.73 -5.79
CA GLN A 235 6.92 5.49 -5.20
C GLN A 235 5.77 4.61 -4.71
N CYS A 236 5.85 3.32 -4.96
CA CYS A 236 4.91 2.31 -4.52
C CYS A 236 5.48 1.50 -3.35
N ALA A 237 4.69 1.33 -2.29
CA ALA A 237 5.07 0.55 -1.12
C ALA A 237 4.02 -0.53 -0.79
N ALA A 238 4.10 -1.66 -1.48
CA ALA A 238 3.20 -2.82 -1.33
C ALA A 238 3.50 -3.71 -0.11
N HIS A 239 3.96 -3.12 0.99
CA HIS A 239 4.36 -3.85 2.20
C HIS A 239 3.68 -3.30 3.45
N GLU A 240 3.47 -4.14 4.46
CA GLU A 240 2.76 -3.80 5.70
C GLU A 240 3.64 -3.02 6.71
N LYS A 241 4.97 -3.11 6.59
CA LYS A 241 5.87 -2.57 7.62
C LYS A 241 5.96 -1.04 7.54
N HIS A 242 5.60 -0.36 8.63
CA HIS A 242 5.68 1.10 8.73
C HIS A 242 7.10 1.67 8.43
N ASP A 243 8.17 0.99 8.84
CA ASP A 243 9.54 1.43 8.52
C ASP A 243 9.88 1.31 7.03
N SER A 244 9.25 0.38 6.33
CA SER A 244 9.38 0.31 4.87
C SER A 244 8.75 1.52 4.20
N TRP A 245 7.67 2.08 4.77
CA TRP A 245 7.02 3.29 4.28
C TRP A 245 7.86 4.53 4.53
N LYS A 246 8.51 4.65 5.70
CA LYS A 246 9.44 5.76 5.99
C LYS A 246 10.57 5.83 4.96
N LYS A 247 11.17 4.68 4.63
CA LYS A 247 12.22 4.59 3.62
C LYS A 247 11.70 4.98 2.24
N LYS A 248 10.57 4.40 1.83
CA LYS A 248 9.92 4.66 0.53
C LYS A 248 9.44 6.11 0.36
N ARG A 249 9.05 6.76 1.46
CA ARG A 249 8.74 8.19 1.51
C ARG A 249 9.97 9.03 1.19
N ALA A 250 11.11 8.73 1.82
CA ALA A 250 12.36 9.44 1.53
C ALA A 250 12.77 9.23 0.07
N GLU A 251 12.64 8.00 -0.45
CA GLU A 251 12.89 7.68 -1.86
C GLU A 251 11.96 8.46 -2.82
N ALA A 252 10.73 8.80 -2.42
CA ALA A 252 9.86 9.66 -3.25
C ALA A 252 10.27 11.14 -3.23
N ASP A 253 11.02 11.61 -2.22
CA ASP A 253 11.41 13.02 -2.07
C ASP A 253 12.47 13.40 -3.12
N LEU A 254 12.33 14.58 -3.71
CA LEU A 254 13.33 15.10 -4.64
C LEU A 254 14.72 15.21 -4.01
N ASP A 255 14.79 15.57 -2.72
CA ASP A 255 16.06 15.75 -2.03
C ASP A 255 16.87 14.44 -1.98
N TYR A 256 16.20 13.29 -2.05
CA TYR A 256 16.85 11.98 -2.19
C TYR A 256 17.55 11.82 -3.54
N HIS A 257 16.99 12.41 -4.60
CA HIS A 257 17.51 12.34 -5.96
C HIS A 257 18.40 13.54 -6.35
N ARG A 258 18.73 14.44 -5.43
CA ARG A 258 19.51 15.66 -5.72
C ARG A 258 20.91 15.39 -6.27
N SER A 259 21.51 14.24 -5.94
CA SER A 259 22.80 13.81 -6.48
C SER A 259 22.70 13.28 -7.91
N ARG A 260 21.49 13.01 -8.40
CA ARG A 260 21.22 12.53 -9.76
C ARG A 260 20.68 13.63 -10.65
N PHE A 261 19.76 14.45 -10.15
CA PHE A 261 19.03 15.41 -10.97
C PHE A 261 19.18 16.83 -10.47
N HIS A 262 19.45 17.74 -11.41
CA HIS A 262 19.33 19.17 -11.22
C HIS A 262 17.99 19.65 -11.78
N THR A 263 17.16 20.23 -10.90
CA THR A 263 15.79 20.65 -11.23
C THR A 263 15.66 22.18 -11.22
N LYS A 264 14.86 22.71 -12.14
CA LYS A 264 14.50 24.15 -12.16
C LYS A 264 13.31 24.46 -11.25
N VAL A 265 12.42 23.49 -11.10
CA VAL A 265 11.20 23.58 -10.29
C VAL A 265 11.12 22.29 -9.46
N ARG A 266 10.65 22.41 -8.23
CA ARG A 266 10.49 21.26 -7.32
C ARG A 266 9.47 20.28 -7.90
N THR A 267 9.83 18.99 -7.89
CA THR A 267 8.91 17.90 -8.25
C THR A 267 7.90 17.66 -7.14
N GLN A 268 6.77 17.08 -7.50
CA GLN A 268 5.75 16.64 -6.56
C GLN A 268 6.00 15.17 -6.24
N SER A 269 6.26 14.88 -4.96
CA SER A 269 6.46 13.51 -4.51
C SER A 269 5.11 12.85 -4.20
N VAL A 270 4.90 11.63 -4.66
CA VAL A 270 3.68 10.85 -4.40
C VAL A 270 4.06 9.49 -3.84
N LEU A 271 3.42 9.10 -2.74
CA LEU A 271 3.63 7.78 -2.13
C LEU A 271 2.33 6.99 -2.19
N PHE A 272 2.37 5.82 -2.84
CA PHE A 272 1.23 4.91 -2.94
C PHE A 272 1.36 3.78 -1.93
N VAL A 273 0.34 3.62 -1.08
CA VAL A 273 0.24 2.50 -0.12
C VAL A 273 -1.11 1.81 -0.27
N PRO A 274 -1.16 0.48 -0.41
CA PRO A 274 -2.42 -0.26 -0.56
C PRO A 274 -3.16 -0.44 0.78
N GLY A 275 -2.50 -0.14 1.90
CA GLY A 275 -3.09 -0.15 3.24
C GLY A 275 -4.02 1.04 3.50
N CYS A 276 -5.00 0.86 4.39
CA CYS A 276 -5.80 1.97 4.92
C CYS A 276 -5.04 2.64 6.06
N PHE A 277 -4.33 3.74 5.77
CA PHE A 277 -3.46 4.41 6.73
C PHE A 277 -4.20 5.42 7.63
N ARG A 278 -5.40 5.07 8.08
CA ARG A 278 -6.34 5.98 8.74
C ARG A 278 -6.63 5.53 10.15
N GLN A 279 -6.85 6.46 11.06
CA GLN A 279 -7.51 6.21 12.35
C GLN A 279 -9.04 6.19 12.17
N THR A 280 -9.77 5.86 13.24
CA THR A 280 -11.25 5.81 13.27
C THR A 280 -11.92 7.16 13.01
N ASN A 281 -11.20 8.27 13.17
CA ASN A 281 -11.65 9.63 12.86
C ASN A 281 -11.29 10.08 11.42
N GLY A 282 -10.61 9.23 10.64
CA GLY A 282 -10.15 9.51 9.28
C GLY A 282 -8.87 10.33 9.16
N GLU A 283 -8.25 10.73 10.27
CA GLU A 283 -6.89 11.26 10.27
C GLU A 283 -5.87 10.18 9.92
N TRP A 284 -4.66 10.59 9.54
CA TRP A 284 -3.55 9.67 9.32
C TRP A 284 -3.09 9.04 10.64
N VAL A 285 -2.72 7.76 10.61
CA VAL A 285 -2.16 7.07 11.79
C VAL A 285 -0.86 7.74 12.24
N ASN A 286 -0.01 8.15 11.29
CA ASN A 286 1.15 8.99 11.56
C ASN A 286 1.17 10.16 10.59
N LYS A 287 0.87 11.37 11.08
CA LYS A 287 0.83 12.58 10.25
C LYS A 287 2.21 12.88 9.63
N ALA A 288 3.30 12.68 10.38
CA ALA A 288 4.66 12.92 9.90
C ALA A 288 5.07 11.94 8.77
N ALA A 289 4.49 10.74 8.73
CA ALA A 289 4.72 9.80 7.64
C ALA A 289 4.14 10.28 6.29
N ALA A 290 3.25 11.29 6.29
CA ALA A 290 2.72 11.92 5.09
C ALA A 290 3.45 13.24 4.73
N ASP A 291 4.44 13.68 5.52
CA ASP A 291 5.15 14.93 5.24
C ASP A 291 5.93 14.86 3.93
N ASN A 292 5.91 15.97 3.18
CA ASN A 292 6.56 16.17 1.87
C ASN A 292 6.10 15.27 0.73
N VAL A 293 5.05 14.45 0.93
CA VAL A 293 4.49 13.60 -0.12
C VAL A 293 2.98 13.76 -0.23
N ILE A 294 2.46 13.59 -1.44
CA ILE A 294 1.05 13.32 -1.66
C ILE A 294 0.84 11.84 -1.33
N LEU A 295 0.40 11.56 -0.11
CA LEU A 295 0.09 10.18 0.30
C LEU A 295 -1.22 9.70 -0.35
N MET A 296 -1.13 8.61 -1.11
CA MET A 296 -2.25 7.91 -1.72
C MET A 296 -2.44 6.57 -1.00
N ASP A 297 -3.22 6.59 0.08
CA ASP A 297 -3.64 5.38 0.81
C ASP A 297 -4.81 4.67 0.11
N ARG A 298 -5.19 3.48 0.60
CA ARG A 298 -6.32 2.70 0.05
C ARG A 298 -7.56 3.56 -0.23
N LEU A 299 -7.91 4.46 0.69
CA LEU A 299 -9.07 5.34 0.56
C LEU A 299 -8.93 6.33 -0.60
N ARG A 300 -7.79 6.99 -0.73
CA ARG A 300 -7.53 7.91 -1.84
C ARG A 300 -7.39 7.20 -3.17
N ILE A 301 -6.78 6.02 -3.20
CA ILE A 301 -6.67 5.17 -4.41
C ILE A 301 -8.06 4.79 -4.92
N LEU A 302 -8.93 4.25 -4.05
CA LEU A 302 -10.29 3.86 -4.45
C LEU A 302 -11.13 5.05 -4.91
N ARG A 303 -10.98 6.22 -4.28
CA ARG A 303 -11.71 7.43 -4.69
C ARG A 303 -11.22 8.04 -6.01
N ALA A 304 -9.99 7.75 -6.41
CA ALA A 304 -9.42 8.27 -7.65
C ALA A 304 -9.87 7.48 -8.90
N LEU A 305 -10.36 6.25 -8.72
CA LEU A 305 -10.74 5.34 -9.79
C LEU A 305 -12.26 5.11 -9.83
N GLN A 306 -12.76 4.74 -11.00
CA GLN A 306 -14.17 4.44 -11.27
C GLN A 306 -14.32 2.99 -11.74
N ASP A 307 -15.53 2.42 -11.63
CA ASP A 307 -15.80 1.01 -11.97
C ASP A 307 -15.28 0.56 -13.35
N GLN A 308 -15.32 1.47 -14.33
CA GLN A 308 -14.94 1.20 -15.72
C GLN A 308 -13.46 1.47 -16.01
N ASP A 309 -12.69 1.95 -15.03
CA ASP A 309 -11.26 2.15 -15.23
C ASP A 309 -10.55 0.79 -15.43
N PRO A 310 -9.66 0.66 -16.43
CA PRO A 310 -8.98 -0.60 -16.73
C PRO A 310 -8.27 -1.24 -15.53
N ALA A 311 -7.65 -0.42 -14.67
CA ALA A 311 -7.04 -0.86 -13.43
C ALA A 311 -8.04 -1.59 -12.50
N VAL A 312 -9.26 -1.07 -12.37
CA VAL A 312 -10.32 -1.68 -11.54
C VAL A 312 -10.74 -3.02 -12.12
N LEU A 313 -11.04 -3.08 -13.42
CA LEU A 313 -11.43 -4.32 -14.08
C LEU A 313 -10.33 -5.39 -14.04
N SER A 314 -9.07 -4.98 -14.21
CA SER A 314 -7.91 -5.87 -14.12
C SER A 314 -7.74 -6.47 -12.72
N SER A 315 -8.11 -5.72 -11.66
CA SER A 315 -8.06 -6.23 -10.29
C SER A 315 -9.04 -7.39 -10.09
N CYS A 316 -10.26 -7.29 -10.64
CA CYS A 316 -11.23 -8.39 -10.62
C CYS A 316 -10.71 -9.62 -11.36
N TRP A 317 -10.09 -9.41 -12.54
CA TRP A 317 -9.53 -10.50 -13.32
C TRP A 317 -8.38 -11.19 -12.57
N PHE A 318 -7.47 -10.42 -11.98
CA PHE A 318 -6.36 -10.93 -11.17
C PHE A 318 -6.87 -11.79 -10.01
N LEU A 319 -7.83 -11.28 -9.21
CA LEU A 319 -8.35 -12.03 -8.07
C LEU A 319 -9.04 -13.32 -8.50
N ARG A 320 -9.72 -13.33 -9.66
CA ARG A 320 -10.33 -14.53 -10.23
C ARG A 320 -9.27 -15.54 -10.67
N GLU A 321 -8.28 -15.10 -11.45
CA GLU A 321 -7.22 -15.97 -11.96
C GLU A 321 -6.46 -16.64 -10.81
N LYS A 322 -6.16 -15.87 -9.76
CA LYS A 322 -5.46 -16.35 -8.56
C LYS A 322 -6.35 -17.02 -7.53
N GLN A 323 -7.67 -17.12 -7.79
CA GLN A 323 -8.66 -17.71 -6.88
C GLN A 323 -8.66 -17.06 -5.48
N LEU A 324 -8.53 -15.74 -5.44
CA LEU A 324 -8.47 -14.91 -4.23
C LEU A 324 -9.83 -14.33 -3.80
N ASN A 325 -10.92 -14.61 -4.53
CA ASN A 325 -12.24 -14.01 -4.23
C ASN A 325 -12.99 -14.64 -3.04
N GLY A 326 -12.39 -15.63 -2.37
CA GLY A 326 -13.04 -16.43 -1.35
C GLY A 326 -14.05 -17.45 -1.91
N PRO A 327 -14.56 -18.38 -1.08
CA PRO A 327 -15.46 -19.44 -1.53
C PRO A 327 -16.87 -18.95 -1.90
N ALA A 328 -17.26 -17.74 -1.50
CA ALA A 328 -18.60 -17.18 -1.75
C ALA A 328 -18.77 -16.54 -3.15
N ALA A 329 -17.69 -16.24 -3.86
CA ALA A 329 -17.74 -15.45 -5.10
C ALA A 329 -18.11 -16.29 -6.33
N HIS A 330 -19.34 -16.79 -6.39
CA HIS A 330 -19.82 -17.63 -7.48
C HIS A 330 -20.44 -16.88 -8.68
N ALA A 331 -20.60 -15.56 -8.64
CA ALA A 331 -21.25 -14.82 -9.72
C ALA A 331 -20.48 -13.55 -10.11
N PHE A 332 -19.49 -13.70 -10.99
CA PHE A 332 -18.77 -12.58 -11.62
C PHE A 332 -19.11 -12.42 -13.12
N LEU A 333 -19.95 -13.31 -13.66
CA LEU A 333 -20.03 -13.55 -15.11
C LEU A 333 -20.97 -12.64 -15.91
N ASP A 334 -21.72 -11.74 -15.27
CA ASP A 334 -22.78 -10.99 -15.98
C ASP A 334 -22.47 -9.50 -16.22
N LEU A 335 -21.26 -9.02 -15.91
CA LEU A 335 -20.93 -7.57 -15.89
C LEU A 335 -19.68 -7.15 -16.69
N ILE A 336 -19.00 -8.06 -17.38
CA ILE A 336 -17.96 -7.79 -18.39
C ILE A 336 -18.36 -8.55 -19.65
#